data_AF-A0A7V9P9P9-F1
#
_entry.id   AF-A0A7V9P9P9-F1
#
_cell.length_a   1.000
_cell.length_b   1.000
_cell.length_c   1.000
_cell.angle_alpha   90.00
_cell.angle_beta   90.00
_cell.angle_gamma   90.00
#
_symmetry.space_group_name_H-M   'P 1'
#
loop_
_entity.id
_entity.type
_entity.pdbx_description
1 polymer ?
#
loop_
_entity_poly.entity_id
_entity_poly.type
_entity_poly.pdbx_seq_one_letter_code
_entity_poly.pdbx_strand_id
1 'polypeptide(L)'
;MREVAVREGLPSDAIQCLANPTIEGTETLMKHKRTAVILATGGTGLVRAAYSSGKPAFGVGPGNVPVFIERTANIEKAVGDVLTGTCFDNGTICASEQSVVADAPIASQVREQFKLQGGHFLNQAEAAAVGKILLTEQRTLNPKIVGKPAEFIANLAGVAVPTGTRCLLADCGGVGRDFPWSIEKLSPTLAFFVVDGIDAGAQKCLEILQFGGMGHTAGMHTQSREAAISYGAKMPASRIIINSPTTHGAIGFSTDLAPSMTLGCGSWGGNVTSDNVSPVHLMDIKRVAFETRPVQSPKSKVQSQPAARLSDYNLQIENQRPDTKDQRTIRREEIAALVDKFLSQKIAETPMSETPGSSGVSIQNSETSVAAGNSIQQTTNGNSRAESPVKTIIHELRGENQTNGLKAKTVDFVSEEDVRRAVEAGAKIFIDAKTIITPSARDLGDEREIFAKI
;
A
#
# COMPACT_ATOMS: atom_id res chain seq x y z
N MET A 1 15.98 -30.30 9.49
CA MET A 1 16.68 -29.08 9.98
C MET A 1 17.15 -29.22 11.42
N ARG A 2 16.24 -29.23 12.42
CA ARG A 2 16.59 -29.28 13.86
C ARG A 2 17.60 -30.38 14.22
N GLU A 3 17.34 -31.63 13.83
CA GLU A 3 18.20 -32.78 14.15
C GLU A 3 19.64 -32.66 13.61
N VAL A 4 19.80 -32.07 12.43
CA VAL A 4 21.14 -31.80 11.86
C VAL A 4 21.81 -30.69 12.66
N ALA A 5 21.12 -29.58 12.90
CA ALA A 5 21.67 -28.44 13.62
C ALA A 5 22.13 -28.79 15.05
N VAL A 6 21.37 -29.63 15.75
CA VAL A 6 21.74 -30.10 17.10
C VAL A 6 23.00 -30.97 17.08
N ARG A 7 23.15 -31.85 16.08
CA ARG A 7 24.37 -32.64 15.89
C ARG A 7 25.60 -31.75 15.64
N GLU A 8 25.40 -30.62 15.00
CA GLU A 8 26.44 -29.60 14.75
C GLU A 8 26.60 -28.60 15.93
N GLY A 9 25.96 -28.84 17.08
CA GLY A 9 26.17 -28.06 18.31
C GLY A 9 25.16 -26.93 18.57
N LEU A 10 24.10 -26.80 17.76
CA LEU A 10 23.03 -25.83 18.04
C LEU A 10 22.18 -26.29 19.24
N PRO A 11 21.75 -25.40 20.15
CA PRO A 11 20.83 -25.76 21.23
C PRO A 11 19.54 -26.42 20.71
N SER A 12 19.07 -27.44 21.43
CA SER A 12 17.93 -28.26 20.98
C SER A 12 16.62 -27.50 20.83
N ASP A 13 16.49 -26.35 21.48
CA ASP A 13 15.32 -25.46 21.50
C ASP A 13 15.44 -24.27 20.54
N ALA A 14 16.55 -24.13 19.81
CA ALA A 14 16.78 -23.00 18.90
C ALA A 14 15.87 -22.99 17.66
N ILE A 15 15.44 -24.17 17.20
CA ILE A 15 14.52 -24.32 16.05
C ILE A 15 13.30 -25.11 16.52
N GLN A 16 12.14 -24.45 16.50
CA GLN A 16 10.86 -25.02 16.92
C GLN A 16 9.78 -24.73 15.88
N CYS A 17 8.76 -25.58 15.85
CA CYS A 17 7.55 -25.39 15.04
C CYS A 17 6.33 -25.65 15.93
N LEU A 18 5.27 -24.86 15.76
CA LEU A 18 4.00 -25.09 16.45
C LEU A 18 3.40 -26.42 15.97
N ALA A 19 3.22 -27.39 16.87
CA ALA A 19 2.67 -28.70 16.52
C ALA A 19 1.17 -28.62 16.15
N ASN A 20 0.42 -27.74 16.82
CA ASN A 20 -1.00 -27.50 16.60
C ASN A 20 -1.21 -26.04 16.19
N PRO A 21 -1.20 -25.72 14.88
CA PRO A 21 -1.37 -24.36 14.42
C PRO A 21 -2.82 -23.91 14.62
N THR A 22 -3.03 -22.89 15.46
CA THR A 22 -4.31 -22.19 15.61
C THR A 22 -4.11 -20.69 15.39
N ILE A 23 -5.21 -19.96 15.19
CA ILE A 23 -5.16 -18.49 15.08
C ILE A 23 -4.60 -17.90 16.37
N GLU A 24 -5.09 -18.36 17.53
CA GLU A 24 -4.68 -17.90 18.85
C GLU A 24 -3.20 -18.21 19.12
N GLY A 25 -2.73 -19.40 18.72
CA GLY A 25 -1.32 -19.78 18.84
C GLY A 25 -0.40 -18.91 17.98
N THR A 26 -0.83 -18.61 16.76
CA THR A 26 -0.11 -17.71 15.84
C THR A 26 -0.06 -16.28 16.38
N GLU A 27 -1.19 -15.76 16.85
CA GLU A 27 -1.26 -14.42 17.45
C GLU A 27 -0.41 -14.31 18.72
N THR A 28 -0.45 -15.35 19.57
CA THR A 28 0.37 -15.42 20.77
C THR A 28 1.85 -15.36 20.38
N LEU A 29 2.29 -16.17 19.40
CA LEU A 29 3.67 -16.16 18.91
C LEU A 29 4.07 -14.78 18.37
N MET A 30 3.22 -14.15 17.56
CA MET A 30 3.49 -12.82 16.98
C MET A 30 3.60 -11.73 18.05
N LYS A 31 2.70 -11.70 19.03
CA LYS A 31 2.62 -10.63 20.05
C LYS A 31 3.54 -10.87 21.27
N HIS A 32 4.10 -12.07 21.41
CA HIS A 32 4.84 -12.44 22.62
C HIS A 32 6.06 -11.54 22.87
N LYS A 33 6.30 -11.18 24.13
CA LYS A 33 7.39 -10.27 24.54
C LYS A 33 8.79 -10.74 24.09
N ARG A 34 9.02 -12.05 23.97
CA ARG A 34 10.30 -12.64 23.54
C ARG A 34 10.45 -12.78 22.02
N THR A 35 9.42 -12.47 21.24
CA THR A 35 9.51 -12.43 19.78
C THR A 35 10.19 -11.14 19.37
N ALA A 36 11.32 -11.25 18.67
CA ALA A 36 12.12 -10.10 18.23
C ALA A 36 11.67 -9.59 16.86
N VAL A 37 11.42 -10.49 15.92
CA VAL A 37 11.03 -10.20 14.53
C VAL A 37 10.10 -11.27 13.99
N ILE A 38 9.24 -10.91 13.06
CA ILE A 38 8.32 -11.82 12.37
C ILE A 38 8.70 -11.88 10.87
N LEU A 39 8.89 -13.08 10.33
CA LEU A 39 8.92 -13.30 8.88
C LEU A 39 7.53 -13.81 8.45
N ALA A 40 6.76 -12.95 7.81
CA ALA A 40 5.37 -13.24 7.44
C ALA A 40 5.26 -13.55 5.94
N THR A 41 5.49 -14.81 5.58
CA THR A 41 5.23 -15.32 4.22
C THR A 41 3.84 -15.97 4.18
N GLY A 42 2.88 -15.31 3.55
CA GLY A 42 1.52 -15.83 3.40
C GLY A 42 0.57 -14.80 2.81
N GLY A 43 -0.73 -15.09 2.89
CA GLY A 43 -1.77 -14.20 2.36
C GLY A 43 -1.80 -12.83 3.07
N THR A 44 -2.45 -11.86 2.41
CA THR A 44 -2.55 -10.47 2.88
C THR A 44 -3.06 -10.31 4.31
N GLY A 45 -4.01 -11.16 4.73
CA GLY A 45 -4.52 -11.18 6.11
C GLY A 45 -3.45 -11.50 7.15
N LEU A 46 -2.60 -12.52 6.89
CA LEU A 46 -1.50 -12.89 7.78
C LEU A 46 -0.45 -11.79 7.87
N VAL A 47 -0.10 -11.22 6.72
CA VAL A 47 0.89 -10.14 6.64
C VAL A 47 0.41 -8.90 7.40
N ARG A 48 -0.86 -8.52 7.22
CA ARG A 48 -1.47 -7.41 7.99
C ARG A 48 -1.42 -7.70 9.49
N ALA A 49 -1.80 -8.91 9.93
CA ALA A 49 -1.72 -9.30 11.34
C ALA A 49 -0.30 -9.19 11.90
N ALA A 50 0.72 -9.57 11.12
CA ALA A 50 2.12 -9.42 11.51
C ALA A 50 2.52 -7.94 11.71
N TYR A 51 2.16 -7.05 10.78
CA TYR A 51 2.43 -5.61 10.93
C TYR A 51 1.61 -4.95 12.05
N SER A 52 0.46 -5.51 12.42
CA SER A 52 -0.36 -5.06 13.55
C SER A 52 0.04 -5.69 14.90
N SER A 53 1.06 -6.53 14.94
CA SER A 53 1.46 -7.26 16.16
C SER A 53 2.19 -6.42 17.21
N GLY A 54 2.63 -5.20 16.85
CA GLY A 54 3.52 -4.38 17.66
C GLY A 54 4.99 -4.84 17.63
N LYS A 55 5.34 -5.77 16.73
CA LYS A 55 6.71 -6.24 16.49
C LYS A 55 7.23 -5.82 15.12
N PRO A 56 8.56 -5.65 14.94
CA PRO A 56 9.17 -5.59 13.62
C PRO A 56 8.78 -6.83 12.79
N ALA A 57 8.36 -6.59 11.55
CA ALA A 57 7.92 -7.65 10.64
C ALA A 57 8.47 -7.44 9.23
N PHE A 58 8.91 -8.53 8.61
CA PHE A 58 9.19 -8.63 7.19
C PHE A 58 8.05 -9.41 6.54
N GLY A 59 7.11 -8.69 5.98
CA GLY A 59 5.99 -9.25 5.20
C GLY A 59 6.31 -9.39 3.72
N VAL A 60 5.44 -10.14 3.04
CA VAL A 60 5.39 -10.28 1.57
C VAL A 60 4.07 -9.73 1.03
N GLY A 61 3.85 -9.82 -0.28
CA GLY A 61 2.58 -9.52 -0.94
C GLY A 61 2.20 -10.59 -1.97
N PRO A 62 0.98 -10.51 -2.54
CA PRO A 62 0.57 -11.39 -3.64
C PRO A 62 1.36 -11.11 -4.92
N GLY A 63 1.49 -12.12 -5.78
CA GLY A 63 2.25 -12.04 -7.01
C GLY A 63 1.39 -12.24 -8.26
N ASN A 64 0.68 -11.20 -8.70
CA ASN A 64 0.02 -11.19 -10.00
C ASN A 64 1.00 -10.82 -11.13
N VAL A 65 1.91 -11.73 -11.48
CA VAL A 65 3.07 -11.43 -12.35
C VAL A 65 2.69 -11.39 -13.84
N PRO A 66 2.81 -10.25 -14.53
CA PRO A 66 2.75 -10.20 -15.98
C PRO A 66 4.13 -10.43 -16.62
N VAL A 67 4.13 -11.08 -17.78
CA VAL A 67 5.32 -11.20 -18.64
C VAL A 67 5.05 -10.62 -20.01
N PHE A 68 5.82 -9.60 -20.37
CA PHE A 68 5.76 -8.99 -21.71
C PHE A 68 6.75 -9.66 -22.67
N ILE A 69 6.24 -10.27 -23.74
CA ILE A 69 7.05 -10.79 -24.85
C ILE A 69 7.07 -9.72 -25.94
N GLU A 70 8.16 -8.95 -25.97
CA GLU A 70 8.36 -7.83 -26.89
C GLU A 70 8.82 -8.31 -28.26
N ARG A 71 8.54 -7.55 -29.32
CA ARG A 71 8.74 -7.97 -30.73
C ARG A 71 10.16 -8.40 -31.10
N THR A 72 11.20 -8.01 -30.36
CA THR A 72 12.58 -8.48 -30.62
C THR A 72 12.96 -9.74 -29.84
N ALA A 73 12.07 -10.27 -28.99
CA ALA A 73 12.35 -11.43 -28.16
C ALA A 73 12.71 -12.67 -28.99
N ASN A 74 13.56 -13.53 -28.41
CA ASN A 74 13.63 -14.92 -28.84
C ASN A 74 12.34 -15.63 -28.36
N ILE A 75 11.39 -15.82 -29.26
CA ILE A 75 10.05 -16.34 -28.96
C ILE A 75 10.10 -17.76 -28.38
N GLU A 76 10.91 -18.65 -28.97
CA GLU A 76 11.03 -20.04 -28.51
C GLU A 76 11.52 -20.10 -27.07
N LYS A 77 12.59 -19.35 -26.76
CA LYS A 77 13.11 -19.22 -25.39
C LYS A 77 12.08 -18.59 -24.46
N ALA A 78 11.43 -17.50 -24.88
CA ALA A 78 10.47 -16.78 -24.06
C ALA A 78 9.30 -17.67 -23.62
N VAL A 79 8.72 -18.42 -24.57
CA VAL A 79 7.65 -19.38 -24.26
C VAL A 79 8.15 -20.50 -23.36
N GLY A 80 9.34 -21.05 -23.64
CA GLY A 80 9.95 -22.10 -22.82
C GLY A 80 10.18 -21.65 -21.38
N ASP A 81 10.64 -20.43 -21.19
CA ASP A 81 10.86 -19.83 -19.88
C ASP A 81 9.54 -19.64 -19.12
N VAL A 82 8.52 -19.05 -19.76
CA VAL A 82 7.19 -18.83 -19.16
C VAL A 82 6.56 -20.16 -18.72
N LEU A 83 6.63 -21.20 -19.56
CA LEU A 83 6.11 -22.52 -19.20
C LEU A 83 6.96 -23.20 -18.12
N THR A 84 8.27 -22.94 -18.08
CA THR A 84 9.15 -23.45 -17.01
C THR A 84 8.82 -22.80 -15.67
N GLY A 85 8.53 -21.50 -15.66
CA GLY A 85 8.16 -20.77 -14.45
C GLY A 85 6.76 -21.13 -13.93
N THR A 86 5.73 -21.02 -14.78
CA THR A 86 4.32 -21.22 -14.36
C THR A 86 4.00 -22.69 -14.04
N CYS A 87 4.68 -23.65 -14.67
CA CYS A 87 4.44 -25.07 -14.42
C CYS A 87 5.32 -25.64 -13.30
N PHE A 88 6.31 -24.90 -12.81
CA PHE A 88 7.14 -25.36 -11.68
C PHE A 88 6.29 -25.50 -10.42
N ASP A 89 6.34 -26.68 -9.79
CA ASP A 89 5.47 -27.05 -8.66
C ASP A 89 3.98 -26.74 -8.91
N ASN A 90 3.52 -26.89 -10.15
CA ASN A 90 2.17 -26.51 -10.60
C ASN A 90 1.80 -25.06 -10.23
N GLY A 91 2.74 -24.11 -10.34
CA GLY A 91 2.46 -22.68 -10.23
C GLY A 91 2.22 -22.18 -8.81
N THR A 92 2.70 -22.88 -7.78
CA THR A 92 2.51 -22.49 -6.37
C THR A 92 3.37 -21.31 -5.93
N ILE A 93 4.43 -20.99 -6.68
CA ILE A 93 5.35 -19.90 -6.34
C ILE A 93 4.73 -18.55 -6.73
N CYS A 94 4.63 -17.62 -5.79
CA CYS A 94 4.05 -16.28 -6.03
C CYS A 94 4.74 -15.49 -7.15
N ALA A 95 6.02 -15.76 -7.43
CA ALA A 95 6.72 -15.12 -8.55
C ALA A 95 6.42 -15.76 -9.92
N SER A 96 5.57 -16.77 -10.00
CA SER A 96 5.23 -17.43 -11.26
C SER A 96 4.35 -16.56 -12.15
N GLU A 97 4.57 -16.67 -13.45
CA GLU A 97 3.83 -15.97 -14.48
C GLU A 97 2.32 -16.23 -14.32
N GLN A 98 1.53 -15.17 -14.30
CA GLN A 98 0.06 -15.22 -14.26
C GLN A 98 -0.56 -14.81 -15.59
N SER A 99 0.17 -14.03 -16.37
CA SER A 99 -0.30 -13.52 -17.66
C SER A 99 0.87 -13.31 -18.62
N VAL A 100 0.57 -13.49 -19.89
CA VAL A 100 1.45 -13.19 -21.02
C VAL A 100 0.84 -12.02 -21.77
N VAL A 101 1.63 -10.98 -21.96
CA VAL A 101 1.33 -9.86 -22.85
C VAL A 101 2.23 -10.02 -24.06
N ALA A 102 1.67 -10.26 -25.24
CA ALA A 102 2.43 -10.42 -26.47
C ALA A 102 2.30 -9.18 -27.36
N ASP A 103 3.42 -8.74 -27.93
CA ASP A 103 3.41 -7.69 -28.95
C ASP A 103 2.71 -8.18 -30.23
N ALA A 104 1.80 -7.38 -30.79
CA ALA A 104 0.90 -7.76 -31.87
C ALA A 104 1.60 -8.36 -33.11
N PRO A 105 2.74 -7.84 -33.59
CA PRO A 105 3.44 -8.40 -34.75
C PRO A 105 3.94 -9.84 -34.57
N ILE A 106 4.16 -10.30 -33.33
CA ILE A 106 4.68 -11.64 -33.02
C ILE A 106 3.66 -12.54 -32.32
N ALA A 107 2.45 -12.06 -32.04
CA ALA A 107 1.46 -12.78 -31.24
C ALA A 107 1.07 -14.14 -31.83
N SER A 108 0.99 -14.27 -33.16
CA SER A 108 0.69 -15.55 -33.81
C SER A 108 1.81 -16.58 -33.58
N GLN A 109 3.07 -16.17 -33.73
CA GLN A 109 4.25 -17.01 -33.51
C GLN A 109 4.38 -17.42 -32.05
N VAL A 110 4.08 -16.50 -31.11
CA VAL A 110 4.05 -16.81 -29.67
C VAL A 110 3.02 -17.89 -29.37
N ARG A 111 1.79 -17.78 -29.91
CA ARG A 111 0.74 -18.80 -29.72
C ARG A 111 1.15 -20.16 -30.27
N GLU A 112 1.74 -20.18 -31.46
CA GLU A 112 2.23 -21.41 -32.07
C GLU A 112 3.30 -22.07 -31.20
N GLN A 113 4.27 -21.30 -30.71
CA GLN A 113 5.29 -21.80 -29.81
C GLN A 113 4.72 -22.35 -28.49
N PHE A 114 3.71 -21.69 -27.90
CA PHE A 114 3.03 -22.23 -26.73
C PHE A 114 2.41 -23.60 -27.03
N LYS A 115 1.72 -23.76 -28.17
CA LYS A 115 1.14 -25.05 -28.57
C LYS A 115 2.21 -26.14 -28.74
N LEU A 116 3.30 -25.81 -29.43
CA LEU A 116 4.42 -26.74 -29.66
C LEU A 116 5.05 -27.21 -28.35
N GLN A 117 5.11 -26.34 -27.35
CA GLN A 117 5.76 -26.63 -26.08
C GLN A 117 4.80 -27.13 -24.99
N GLY A 118 3.56 -27.48 -25.33
CA GLY A 118 2.60 -28.13 -24.42
C GLY A 118 1.59 -27.20 -23.73
N GLY A 119 1.49 -25.94 -24.15
CA GLY A 119 0.41 -25.03 -23.78
C GLY A 119 -0.86 -25.29 -24.58
N HIS A 120 -2.01 -25.25 -23.94
CA HIS A 120 -3.32 -25.46 -24.57
C HIS A 120 -4.16 -24.17 -24.53
N PHE A 121 -4.40 -23.58 -25.70
CA PHE A 121 -5.30 -22.42 -25.83
C PHE A 121 -6.76 -22.88 -25.82
N LEU A 122 -7.48 -22.47 -24.79
CA LEU A 122 -8.90 -22.72 -24.64
C LEU A 122 -9.69 -21.86 -25.63
N ASN A 123 -10.75 -22.41 -26.21
CA ASN A 123 -11.74 -21.63 -26.92
C ASN A 123 -12.58 -20.80 -25.93
N GLN A 124 -13.43 -19.90 -26.45
CA GLN A 124 -14.21 -18.98 -25.61
C GLN A 124 -15.14 -19.71 -24.60
N ALA A 125 -15.76 -20.81 -24.99
CA ALA A 125 -16.67 -21.56 -24.12
C ALA A 125 -15.89 -22.30 -23.02
N GLU A 126 -14.76 -22.90 -23.37
CA GLU A 126 -13.86 -23.58 -22.43
C GLU A 126 -13.23 -22.59 -21.44
N ALA A 127 -12.75 -21.44 -21.93
CA ALA A 127 -12.20 -20.37 -21.10
C ALA A 127 -13.23 -19.80 -20.13
N ALA A 128 -14.51 -19.72 -20.54
CA ALA A 128 -15.60 -19.31 -19.65
C ALA A 128 -15.93 -20.39 -18.60
N ALA A 129 -15.90 -21.68 -18.97
CA ALA A 129 -16.11 -22.78 -18.03
C ALA A 129 -14.99 -22.83 -16.97
N VAL A 130 -13.73 -22.77 -17.40
CA VAL A 130 -12.56 -22.73 -16.51
C VAL A 130 -12.55 -21.43 -15.69
N GLY A 131 -12.92 -20.29 -16.28
CA GLY A 131 -13.00 -19.01 -15.58
C GLY A 131 -13.92 -19.03 -14.35
N LYS A 132 -15.00 -19.83 -14.36
CA LYS A 132 -15.91 -20.00 -13.22
C LYS A 132 -15.30 -20.76 -12.05
N ILE A 133 -14.29 -21.60 -12.30
CA ILE A 133 -13.62 -22.37 -11.24
C ILE A 133 -12.36 -21.67 -10.69
N LEU A 134 -11.83 -20.66 -11.40
CA LEU A 134 -10.67 -19.88 -10.91
C LEU A 134 -11.01 -19.13 -9.62
N LEU A 135 -12.27 -18.72 -9.47
CA LEU A 135 -12.76 -17.93 -8.35
C LEU A 135 -13.82 -18.69 -7.56
N THR A 136 -13.89 -18.43 -6.26
CA THR A 136 -15.02 -18.76 -5.39
C THR A 136 -16.21 -17.85 -5.70
N GLU A 137 -17.38 -18.16 -5.12
CA GLU A 137 -18.56 -17.28 -5.19
C GLU A 137 -18.29 -15.89 -4.60
N GLN A 138 -17.40 -15.80 -3.61
CA GLN A 138 -16.95 -14.55 -2.99
C GLN A 138 -15.95 -13.78 -3.87
N ARG A 139 -15.68 -14.27 -5.10
CA ARG A 139 -14.70 -13.71 -6.05
C ARG A 139 -13.28 -13.66 -5.48
N THR A 140 -12.90 -14.65 -4.68
CA THR A 140 -11.51 -14.89 -4.24
C THR A 140 -10.93 -16.10 -4.96
N LEU A 141 -9.60 -16.25 -5.00
CA LEU A 141 -8.96 -17.43 -5.59
C LEU A 141 -9.55 -18.74 -5.02
N ASN A 142 -9.92 -19.67 -5.90
CA ASN A 142 -10.42 -20.97 -5.48
C ASN A 142 -9.27 -21.87 -4.96
N PRO A 143 -9.23 -22.24 -3.68
CA PRO A 143 -8.14 -23.06 -3.13
C PRO A 143 -8.09 -24.46 -3.75
N LYS A 144 -9.17 -24.95 -4.38
CA LYS A 144 -9.21 -26.28 -5.01
C LYS A 144 -8.31 -26.42 -6.24
N ILE A 145 -7.92 -25.30 -6.87
CA ILE A 145 -7.05 -25.32 -8.06
C ILE A 145 -5.56 -25.13 -7.73
N VAL A 146 -5.24 -24.66 -6.52
CA VAL A 146 -3.88 -24.28 -6.14
C VAL A 146 -2.94 -25.49 -6.18
N GLY A 147 -1.84 -25.37 -6.92
CA GLY A 147 -0.84 -26.42 -7.09
C GLY A 147 -1.37 -27.68 -7.80
N LYS A 148 -2.49 -27.59 -8.52
CA LYS A 148 -3.05 -28.71 -9.30
C LYS A 148 -2.59 -28.64 -10.76
N PRO A 149 -2.37 -29.79 -11.41
CA PRO A 149 -1.97 -29.82 -12.82
C PRO A 149 -3.09 -29.30 -13.73
N ALA A 150 -2.71 -28.82 -14.92
CA ALA A 150 -3.63 -28.24 -15.90
C ALA A 150 -4.80 -29.18 -16.27
N GLU A 151 -4.54 -30.48 -16.44
CA GLU A 151 -5.57 -31.49 -16.72
C GLU A 151 -6.60 -31.60 -15.60
N PHE A 152 -6.17 -31.53 -14.33
CA PHE A 152 -7.10 -31.57 -13.19
C PHE A 152 -8.04 -30.37 -13.20
N ILE A 153 -7.51 -29.18 -13.50
CA ILE A 153 -8.27 -27.93 -13.55
C ILE A 153 -9.27 -27.97 -14.72
N ALA A 154 -8.85 -28.43 -15.90
CA ALA A 154 -9.74 -28.61 -17.04
C ALA A 154 -10.88 -29.59 -16.73
N ASN A 155 -10.56 -30.74 -16.14
CA ASN A 155 -11.56 -31.74 -15.74
C ASN A 155 -12.54 -31.20 -14.68
N LEU A 156 -12.06 -30.41 -13.72
CA LEU A 156 -12.92 -29.75 -12.72
C LEU A 156 -13.92 -28.78 -13.38
N ALA A 157 -13.56 -28.19 -14.52
CA ALA A 157 -14.43 -27.33 -15.32
C ALA A 157 -15.29 -28.09 -16.35
N GLY A 158 -15.15 -29.41 -16.46
CA GLY A 158 -15.81 -30.23 -17.49
C GLY A 158 -15.25 -30.01 -18.90
N VAL A 159 -14.01 -29.54 -19.01
CA VAL A 159 -13.30 -29.33 -20.28
C VAL A 159 -12.31 -30.46 -20.52
N ALA A 160 -12.38 -31.08 -21.70
CA ALA A 160 -11.41 -32.10 -22.11
C ALA A 160 -10.20 -31.45 -22.78
N VAL A 161 -8.99 -31.77 -22.31
CA VAL A 161 -7.72 -31.30 -22.90
C VAL A 161 -6.81 -32.50 -23.23
N PRO A 162 -5.88 -32.36 -24.19
CA PRO A 162 -4.94 -33.43 -24.52
C PRO A 162 -4.09 -33.85 -23.30
N THR A 163 -3.79 -35.15 -23.19
CA THR A 163 -2.85 -35.67 -22.19
C THR A 163 -1.47 -35.05 -22.37
N GLY A 164 -0.81 -34.71 -21.26
CA GLY A 164 0.48 -34.02 -21.25
C GLY A 164 0.35 -32.50 -21.39
N THR A 165 -0.86 -31.93 -21.31
CA THR A 165 -1.05 -30.48 -21.30
C THR A 165 -0.34 -29.89 -20.08
N ARG A 166 0.62 -29.00 -20.32
CA ARG A 166 1.43 -28.37 -19.26
C ARG A 166 0.72 -27.17 -18.64
N CYS A 167 0.06 -26.37 -19.46
CA CYS A 167 -0.56 -25.10 -19.05
C CYS A 167 -1.81 -24.81 -19.88
N LEU A 168 -2.86 -24.28 -19.24
CA LEU A 168 -4.03 -23.74 -19.93
C LEU A 168 -3.83 -22.25 -20.23
N LEU A 169 -4.19 -21.79 -21.42
CA LEU A 169 -4.12 -20.39 -21.81
C LEU A 169 -5.49 -19.92 -22.28
N ALA A 170 -5.89 -18.71 -21.88
CA ALA A 170 -7.12 -18.09 -22.35
C ALA A 170 -6.89 -16.64 -22.76
N ASP A 171 -7.49 -16.28 -23.89
CA ASP A 171 -7.58 -14.88 -24.30
C ASP A 171 -8.38 -14.07 -23.28
N CYS A 172 -7.78 -12.98 -22.80
CA CYS A 172 -8.36 -12.17 -21.75
C CYS A 172 -8.68 -10.76 -22.27
N GLY A 173 -9.94 -10.36 -22.15
CA GLY A 173 -10.44 -9.08 -22.68
C GLY A 173 -10.09 -7.84 -21.86
N GLY A 174 -9.57 -8.01 -20.63
CA GLY A 174 -9.27 -6.90 -19.74
C GLY A 174 -8.71 -7.37 -18.39
N VAL A 175 -8.46 -6.42 -17.50
CA VAL A 175 -7.99 -6.68 -16.14
C VAL A 175 -9.05 -6.20 -15.15
N GLY A 176 -9.29 -6.98 -14.11
CA GLY A 176 -10.20 -6.58 -13.04
C GLY A 176 -11.18 -7.67 -12.61
N ARG A 177 -12.13 -7.27 -11.75
CA ARG A 177 -13.06 -8.19 -11.08
C ARG A 177 -14.02 -8.92 -12.01
N ASP A 178 -14.19 -8.42 -13.23
CA ASP A 178 -15.04 -9.03 -14.25
C ASP A 178 -14.24 -9.91 -15.23
N PHE A 179 -12.91 -9.98 -15.04
CA PHE A 179 -12.00 -10.80 -15.83
C PHE A 179 -11.28 -11.82 -14.94
N PRO A 180 -11.89 -12.99 -14.64
CA PRO A 180 -11.34 -13.98 -13.71
C PRO A 180 -9.93 -14.46 -14.04
N TRP A 181 -9.55 -14.44 -15.32
CA TRP A 181 -8.21 -14.85 -15.76
C TRP A 181 -7.11 -13.87 -15.37
N SER A 182 -7.46 -12.61 -15.08
CA SER A 182 -6.52 -11.53 -14.82
C SER A 182 -5.96 -11.48 -13.38
N ILE A 183 -6.38 -12.39 -12.50
CA ILE A 183 -5.90 -12.49 -11.11
C ILE A 183 -4.64 -13.36 -10.98
N GLU A 184 -4.08 -13.40 -9.77
CA GLU A 184 -3.19 -14.47 -9.31
C GLU A 184 -3.93 -15.80 -9.15
N LYS A 185 -3.47 -16.86 -9.82
CA LYS A 185 -4.16 -18.17 -9.95
C LYS A 185 -3.44 -19.34 -9.28
N LEU A 186 -2.19 -19.17 -8.87
CA LEU A 186 -1.33 -20.18 -8.20
C LEU A 186 -1.47 -21.61 -8.77
N SER A 187 -1.52 -21.70 -10.09
CA SER A 187 -1.79 -22.91 -10.87
C SER A 187 -1.29 -22.70 -12.31
N PRO A 188 -1.05 -23.76 -13.11
CA PRO A 188 -0.55 -23.65 -14.48
C PRO A 188 -1.66 -23.18 -15.44
N THR A 189 -2.09 -21.94 -15.25
CA THR A 189 -3.12 -21.24 -16.02
C THR A 189 -2.65 -19.81 -16.32
N LEU A 190 -2.71 -19.39 -17.58
CA LEU A 190 -2.22 -18.08 -18.01
C LEU A 190 -3.32 -17.29 -18.74
N ALA A 191 -3.46 -16.01 -18.38
CA ALA A 191 -4.16 -15.06 -19.24
C ALA A 191 -3.24 -14.67 -20.42
N PHE A 192 -3.80 -14.54 -21.61
CA PHE A 192 -3.08 -14.08 -22.80
C PHE A 192 -3.68 -12.76 -23.30
N PHE A 193 -2.83 -11.75 -23.44
CA PHE A 193 -3.18 -10.43 -23.95
C PHE A 193 -2.34 -10.13 -25.20
N VAL A 194 -2.93 -9.38 -26.14
CA VAL A 194 -2.23 -8.87 -27.32
C VAL A 194 -2.34 -7.35 -27.34
N VAL A 195 -1.21 -6.67 -27.47
CA VAL A 195 -1.11 -5.20 -27.54
C VAL A 195 -0.04 -4.82 -28.56
N ASP A 196 -0.10 -3.63 -29.14
CA ASP A 196 0.90 -3.19 -30.12
C ASP A 196 1.89 -2.21 -29.49
N GLY A 197 3.15 -2.62 -29.45
CA GLY A 197 4.26 -1.78 -29.03
C GLY A 197 4.58 -1.84 -27.54
N ILE A 198 5.81 -1.41 -27.22
CA ILE A 198 6.39 -1.50 -25.88
C ILE A 198 5.62 -0.70 -24.83
N ASP A 199 5.10 0.48 -25.18
CA ASP A 199 4.38 1.33 -24.24
C ASP A 199 3.01 0.72 -23.87
N ALA A 200 2.30 0.16 -24.86
CA ALA A 200 1.06 -0.57 -24.59
C ALA A 200 1.32 -1.87 -23.80
N GLY A 201 2.42 -2.57 -24.11
CA GLY A 201 2.93 -3.72 -23.34
C GLY A 201 3.16 -3.38 -21.88
N ALA A 202 3.93 -2.33 -21.62
CA ALA A 202 4.19 -1.81 -20.29
C ALA A 202 2.90 -1.38 -19.59
N GLN A 203 2.02 -0.65 -20.26
CA GLN A 203 0.77 -0.18 -19.68
C GLN A 203 -0.15 -1.34 -19.27
N LYS A 204 -0.24 -2.39 -20.08
CA LYS A 204 -1.02 -3.60 -19.73
C LYS A 204 -0.42 -4.33 -18.54
N CYS A 205 0.91 -4.46 -18.49
CA CYS A 205 1.60 -5.05 -17.33
C CYS A 205 1.35 -4.24 -16.04
N LEU A 206 1.39 -2.90 -16.13
CA LEU A 206 1.07 -2.02 -15.01
C LEU A 206 -0.35 -2.23 -14.49
N GLU A 207 -1.33 -2.32 -15.39
CA GLU A 207 -2.74 -2.57 -15.04
C GLU A 207 -2.90 -3.91 -14.28
N ILE A 208 -2.20 -4.96 -14.72
CA ILE A 208 -2.19 -6.28 -14.07
C ILE A 208 -1.57 -6.20 -12.68
N LEU A 209 -0.42 -5.53 -12.52
CA LEU A 209 0.23 -5.33 -11.22
C LEU A 209 -0.66 -4.53 -10.25
N GLN A 210 -1.34 -3.49 -10.74
CA GLN A 210 -2.31 -2.73 -9.94
C GLN A 210 -3.46 -3.61 -9.46
N PHE A 211 -3.81 -4.66 -10.21
CA PHE A 211 -4.78 -5.67 -9.84
C PHE A 211 -4.16 -6.86 -9.08
N GLY A 212 -3.39 -6.59 -8.03
CA GLY A 212 -2.95 -7.60 -7.06
C GLY A 212 -1.53 -8.14 -7.22
N GLY A 213 -0.60 -7.37 -7.79
CA GLY A 213 0.82 -7.74 -7.92
C GLY A 213 1.82 -6.64 -7.60
N MET A 214 1.37 -5.45 -7.15
CA MET A 214 2.27 -4.31 -6.91
C MET A 214 3.40 -4.66 -5.94
N GLY A 215 4.60 -4.26 -6.32
CA GLY A 215 5.82 -4.50 -5.56
C GLY A 215 6.42 -5.89 -5.73
N HIS A 216 5.71 -6.88 -6.28
CA HIS A 216 6.21 -8.26 -6.26
C HIS A 216 7.19 -8.56 -7.40
N THR A 217 6.69 -8.86 -8.60
CA THR A 217 7.52 -9.29 -9.75
C THR A 217 6.84 -8.91 -11.07
N ALA A 218 7.64 -8.52 -12.05
CA ALA A 218 7.23 -8.40 -13.45
C ALA A 218 8.32 -9.00 -14.34
N GLY A 219 7.95 -9.49 -15.52
CA GLY A 219 8.89 -10.10 -16.47
C GLY A 219 8.83 -9.48 -17.86
N MET A 220 9.95 -9.53 -18.58
CA MET A 220 10.01 -9.16 -19.99
C MET A 220 10.99 -10.07 -20.74
N HIS A 221 10.61 -10.48 -21.95
CA HIS A 221 11.52 -11.05 -22.93
C HIS A 221 11.76 -10.05 -24.05
N THR A 222 13.03 -9.77 -24.35
CA THR A 222 13.45 -8.80 -25.38
C THR A 222 14.92 -8.99 -25.73
N GLN A 223 15.33 -8.68 -26.95
CA GLN A 223 16.74 -8.54 -27.32
C GLN A 223 17.25 -7.10 -27.17
N SER A 224 16.37 -6.13 -26.89
CA SER A 224 16.72 -4.72 -26.70
C SER A 224 16.99 -4.40 -25.22
N ARG A 225 18.24 -4.04 -24.92
CA ARG A 225 18.64 -3.58 -23.58
C ARG A 225 17.93 -2.28 -23.17
N GLU A 226 17.72 -1.37 -24.12
CA GLU A 226 17.02 -0.11 -23.88
C GLU A 226 15.55 -0.36 -23.51
N ALA A 227 14.89 -1.27 -24.24
CA ALA A 227 13.53 -1.70 -23.95
C ALA A 227 13.41 -2.28 -22.53
N ALA A 228 14.34 -3.16 -22.15
CA ALA A 228 14.37 -3.75 -20.81
C ALA A 228 14.51 -2.70 -19.69
N ILE A 229 15.38 -1.70 -19.87
CA ILE A 229 15.56 -0.62 -18.88
C ILE A 229 14.33 0.27 -18.81
N SER A 230 13.78 0.67 -19.96
CA SER A 230 12.57 1.50 -20.04
C SER A 230 11.36 0.81 -19.39
N TYR A 231 11.18 -0.49 -19.66
CA TYR A 231 10.18 -1.31 -19.01
C TYR A 231 10.38 -1.39 -17.49
N GLY A 232 11.60 -1.71 -17.05
CA GLY A 232 11.92 -1.80 -15.62
C GLY A 232 11.71 -0.50 -14.85
N ALA A 233 11.98 0.66 -15.47
CA ALA A 233 11.71 1.96 -14.87
C ALA A 233 10.22 2.27 -14.70
N LYS A 234 9.34 1.67 -15.50
CA LYS A 234 7.89 1.89 -15.48
C LYS A 234 7.15 0.94 -14.54
N MET A 235 7.70 -0.24 -14.27
CA MET A 235 7.00 -1.29 -13.52
C MET A 235 7.14 -1.09 -12.00
N PRO A 236 6.03 -0.96 -11.23
CA PRO A 236 6.06 -0.90 -9.78
C PRO A 236 6.22 -2.31 -9.19
N ALA A 237 7.35 -2.95 -9.44
CA ALA A 237 7.69 -4.29 -8.93
C ALA A 237 9.15 -4.32 -8.46
N SER A 238 9.43 -5.04 -7.38
CA SER A 238 10.77 -5.09 -6.78
C SER A 238 11.71 -6.04 -7.50
N ARG A 239 11.19 -6.97 -8.32
CA ARG A 239 11.97 -7.80 -9.24
C ARG A 239 11.45 -7.63 -10.65
N ILE A 240 12.31 -7.15 -11.54
CA ILE A 240 12.06 -7.10 -12.98
C ILE A 240 12.94 -8.15 -13.62
N ILE A 241 12.34 -9.26 -14.06
CA ILE A 241 13.08 -10.40 -14.61
C ILE A 241 13.14 -10.28 -16.13
N ILE A 242 14.35 -10.20 -16.67
CA ILE A 242 14.59 -10.05 -18.11
C ILE A 242 15.13 -11.37 -18.67
N ASN A 243 14.48 -11.90 -19.71
CA ASN A 243 14.92 -13.09 -20.45
C ASN A 243 15.16 -14.35 -19.58
N SER A 244 14.36 -14.56 -18.55
CA SER A 244 14.45 -15.70 -17.62
C SER A 244 13.05 -16.03 -17.10
N PRO A 245 12.75 -17.29 -16.69
CA PRO A 245 11.52 -17.61 -15.99
C PRO A 245 11.37 -16.73 -14.74
N THR A 246 10.21 -16.14 -14.51
CA THR A 246 10.03 -15.19 -13.38
C THR A 246 10.10 -15.92 -12.04
N THR A 247 9.56 -17.14 -11.96
CA THR A 247 9.66 -18.02 -10.78
C THR A 247 11.10 -18.15 -10.29
N HIS A 248 11.98 -18.62 -11.18
CA HIS A 248 13.38 -18.92 -10.86
C HIS A 248 14.22 -17.64 -10.75
N GLY A 249 13.92 -16.64 -11.57
CA GLY A 249 14.64 -15.39 -11.58
C GLY A 249 14.41 -14.62 -10.29
N ALA A 250 13.15 -14.46 -9.86
CA ALA A 250 12.80 -13.66 -8.70
C ALA A 250 13.29 -14.24 -7.37
N ILE A 251 13.39 -15.57 -7.27
CA ILE A 251 13.92 -16.25 -6.07
C ILE A 251 15.46 -16.29 -6.03
N GLY A 252 16.15 -15.75 -7.05
CA GLY A 252 17.61 -15.73 -7.11
C GLY A 252 18.24 -17.07 -7.51
N PHE A 253 17.54 -17.90 -8.28
CA PHE A 253 18.08 -19.15 -8.81
C PHE A 253 18.74 -18.96 -10.18
N SER A 254 18.05 -18.31 -11.11
CA SER A 254 18.53 -18.06 -12.48
C SER A 254 19.01 -16.62 -12.70
N THR A 255 19.07 -15.82 -11.65
CA THR A 255 19.63 -14.45 -11.65
C THR A 255 20.52 -14.25 -10.42
N ASP A 256 21.30 -13.16 -10.40
CA ASP A 256 22.17 -12.80 -9.28
C ASP A 256 21.44 -12.07 -8.13
N LEU A 257 20.10 -12.15 -8.09
CA LEU A 257 19.35 -11.71 -6.91
C LEU A 257 19.66 -12.62 -5.72
N ALA A 258 19.58 -12.08 -4.50
CA ALA A 258 19.82 -12.89 -3.31
C ALA A 258 18.83 -14.08 -3.25
N PRO A 259 19.31 -15.33 -3.05
CA PRO A 259 18.42 -16.49 -2.95
C PRO A 259 17.44 -16.36 -1.77
N SER A 260 16.13 -16.43 -2.06
CA SER A 260 15.11 -16.30 -1.01
C SER A 260 13.76 -16.88 -1.41
N MET A 261 13.00 -17.31 -0.41
CA MET A 261 11.56 -17.66 -0.50
C MET A 261 10.67 -16.68 0.28
N THR A 262 11.25 -15.61 0.82
CA THR A 262 10.52 -14.49 1.45
C THR A 262 10.79 -13.24 0.63
N LEU A 263 9.83 -12.95 -0.23
CA LEU A 263 9.95 -11.99 -1.30
C LEU A 263 9.25 -10.69 -0.91
N GLY A 264 10.00 -9.70 -0.38
CA GLY A 264 9.42 -8.40 0.00
C GLY A 264 8.87 -7.63 -1.19
N CYS A 265 7.77 -6.89 -0.99
CA CYS A 265 7.11 -6.09 -2.03
C CYS A 265 7.27 -4.57 -1.84
N GLY A 266 8.14 -4.14 -0.91
CA GLY A 266 8.36 -2.73 -0.61
C GLY A 266 7.10 -1.97 -0.19
N SER A 267 7.17 -0.64 -0.21
CA SER A 267 6.06 0.23 0.21
C SER A 267 4.81 0.06 -0.64
N TRP A 268 4.94 -0.30 -1.92
CA TRP A 268 3.81 -0.61 -2.81
C TRP A 268 2.95 -1.75 -2.30
N GLY A 269 3.57 -2.80 -1.74
CA GLY A 269 2.88 -3.93 -1.11
C GLY A 269 2.65 -3.77 0.39
N GLY A 270 2.90 -2.58 0.96
CA GLY A 270 2.81 -2.36 2.41
C GLY A 270 3.87 -3.12 3.21
N ASN A 271 5.06 -3.34 2.64
CA ASN A 271 6.16 -4.04 3.30
C ASN A 271 7.33 -3.11 3.63
N VAL A 272 8.09 -3.47 4.67
CA VAL A 272 9.25 -2.71 5.15
C VAL A 272 10.44 -2.73 4.19
N THR A 273 10.54 -3.76 3.34
CA THR A 273 11.62 -3.90 2.34
C THR A 273 11.08 -4.47 1.02
N SER A 274 11.76 -4.12 -0.07
CA SER A 274 11.63 -4.69 -1.42
C SER A 274 12.59 -5.86 -1.67
N ASP A 275 13.47 -6.14 -0.72
CA ASP A 275 14.54 -7.09 -0.92
C ASP A 275 14.04 -8.54 -0.95
N ASN A 276 14.84 -9.40 -1.56
CA ASN A 276 14.82 -10.80 -1.24
C ASN A 276 15.41 -10.96 0.17
N VAL A 277 14.55 -11.31 1.15
CA VAL A 277 14.96 -11.37 2.55
C VAL A 277 16.05 -12.43 2.71
N SER A 278 17.11 -12.07 3.41
CA SER A 278 18.35 -12.82 3.54
C SER A 278 18.94 -12.62 4.95
N PRO A 279 20.01 -13.34 5.35
CA PRO A 279 20.54 -13.28 6.71
C PRO A 279 20.89 -11.86 7.21
N VAL A 280 21.27 -10.93 6.33
CA VAL A 280 21.58 -9.54 6.73
C VAL A 280 20.37 -8.79 7.29
N HIS A 281 19.16 -9.21 6.95
CA HIS A 281 17.91 -8.64 7.46
C HIS A 281 17.58 -9.15 8.88
N LEU A 282 18.24 -10.22 9.32
CA LEU A 282 18.02 -10.87 10.61
C LEU A 282 19.08 -10.48 11.66
N MET A 283 19.85 -9.42 11.38
CA MET A 283 20.91 -8.93 12.25
C MET A 283 20.84 -7.42 12.40
N ASP A 284 20.95 -6.93 13.63
CA ASP A 284 21.15 -5.51 13.89
C ASP A 284 22.62 -5.11 13.73
N ILE A 285 22.86 -3.89 13.23
CA ILE A 285 24.20 -3.30 13.13
C ILE A 285 24.41 -2.30 14.27
N LYS A 286 25.23 -2.68 15.26
CA LYS A 286 25.69 -1.77 16.32
C LYS A 286 26.85 -0.91 15.82
N ARG A 287 26.72 0.42 15.90
CA ARG A 287 27.76 1.38 15.50
C ARG A 287 28.37 2.05 16.73
N VAL A 288 29.68 1.89 16.93
CA VAL A 288 30.46 2.60 17.96
C VAL A 288 31.15 3.77 17.27
N ALA A 289 30.65 4.99 17.50
CA ALA A 289 31.13 6.19 16.84
C ALA A 289 31.88 7.09 17.82
N PHE A 290 33.12 7.42 17.48
CA PHE A 290 33.94 8.38 18.22
C PHE A 290 33.68 9.81 17.71
N GLU A 291 33.88 10.79 18.59
CA GLU A 291 33.76 12.20 18.23
C GLU A 291 34.73 12.55 17.10
N THR A 292 34.22 13.18 16.04
CA THR A 292 35.05 13.69 14.91
C THR A 292 35.06 15.21 14.82
N ARG A 293 34.08 15.89 15.43
CA ARG A 293 33.96 17.34 15.47
C ARG A 293 33.27 17.76 16.76
N PRO A 294 33.84 18.70 17.54
CA PRO A 294 33.21 19.19 18.75
C PRO A 294 31.91 19.94 18.44
N VAL A 295 30.83 19.63 19.14
CA VAL A 295 29.55 20.37 19.06
C VAL A 295 29.63 21.58 20.00
N GLN A 296 29.84 22.77 19.45
CA GLN A 296 29.88 24.00 20.23
C GLN A 296 28.47 24.43 20.65
N SER A 297 28.24 24.60 21.95
CA SER A 297 27.01 25.23 22.46
C SER A 297 27.10 26.77 22.30
N PRO A 298 26.04 27.46 21.83
CA PRO A 298 26.00 28.93 21.78
C PRO A 298 26.08 29.65 23.15
N LYS A 299 26.02 28.91 24.26
CA LYS A 299 26.14 29.41 25.64
C LYS A 299 27.00 28.42 26.41
N SER A 300 28.08 28.76 27.11
CA SER A 300 28.42 30.00 27.82
C SER A 300 29.89 30.36 27.65
N LYS A 301 30.18 31.60 27.24
CA LYS A 301 31.37 32.28 27.74
C LYS A 301 31.11 32.58 29.22
N VAL A 302 31.37 31.63 30.11
CA VAL A 302 31.64 32.00 31.51
C VAL A 302 32.93 32.79 31.45
N GLN A 303 32.83 34.12 31.49
CA GLN A 303 33.97 34.94 31.86
C GLN A 303 34.35 34.49 33.26
N SER A 304 35.48 33.81 33.39
CA SER A 304 36.11 33.60 34.69
C SER A 304 36.45 34.97 35.25
N GLN A 305 35.57 35.54 36.09
CA GLN A 305 35.97 36.65 36.94
C GLN A 305 36.97 36.11 37.98
N PRO A 306 38.10 36.80 38.20
CA PRO A 306 39.04 36.41 39.25
C PRO A 306 38.33 36.49 40.60
N ALA A 307 38.53 35.46 41.43
CA ALA A 307 37.91 35.34 42.75
C ALA A 307 38.23 36.57 43.61
N ALA A 308 37.22 37.41 43.84
CA ALA A 308 37.29 38.44 44.88
C ALA A 308 37.37 37.74 46.25
N ARG A 309 38.28 38.19 47.12
CA ARG A 309 38.52 37.62 48.44
C ARG A 309 37.22 37.60 49.27
N LEU A 310 36.94 36.44 49.85
CA LEU A 310 35.81 36.18 50.77
C LEU A 310 35.81 37.03 52.06
N SER A 311 36.78 37.92 52.27
CA SER A 311 36.90 38.74 53.50
C SER A 311 35.92 39.91 53.56
N ASP A 312 35.42 40.39 52.42
CA ASP A 312 34.66 41.64 52.39
C ASP A 312 33.13 41.42 52.41
N TYR A 313 32.68 40.17 52.25
CA TYR A 313 31.25 39.83 52.15
C TYR A 313 30.55 39.67 53.51
N ASN A 314 31.29 39.41 54.60
CA ASN A 314 30.69 39.13 55.91
C ASN A 314 30.35 40.38 56.74
N LEU A 315 30.77 41.59 56.34
CA LEU A 315 30.46 42.84 57.06
C LEU A 315 29.22 43.58 56.52
N GLN A 316 28.64 43.15 55.39
CA GLN A 316 27.45 43.79 54.82
C GLN A 316 26.14 43.00 55.04
N ILE A 317 26.21 41.73 55.45
CA ILE A 317 25.03 40.86 55.59
C ILE A 317 24.24 41.09 56.89
N GLU A 318 24.80 41.77 57.90
CA GLU A 318 24.07 42.03 59.16
C GLU A 318 23.11 43.22 59.12
N ASN A 319 23.18 44.11 58.12
CA ASN A 319 22.38 45.35 58.10
C ASN A 319 21.35 45.49 56.98
N GLN A 320 21.08 44.42 56.21
CA GLN A 320 19.97 44.42 55.25
C GLN A 320 19.25 43.07 55.28
N ARG A 321 18.25 42.95 56.16
CA ARG A 321 17.14 42.00 55.96
C ARG A 321 16.02 42.71 55.20
N PRO A 322 15.79 42.40 53.91
CA PRO A 322 14.52 42.72 53.26
C PRO A 322 13.47 41.69 53.69
N ASP A 323 12.29 42.21 53.96
CA ASP A 323 11.07 41.48 54.34
C ASP A 323 10.71 40.41 53.29
N THR A 324 10.43 39.19 53.76
CA THR A 324 10.07 38.04 52.92
C THR A 324 8.63 38.17 52.41
N LYS A 325 8.40 39.00 51.39
CA LYS A 325 7.15 39.05 50.62
C LYS A 325 7.42 39.47 49.16
N ASP A 326 7.97 38.59 48.33
CA ASP A 326 7.66 38.59 46.88
C ASP A 326 8.09 37.26 46.22
N GLN A 327 7.33 36.18 46.44
CA GLN A 327 7.33 35.06 45.50
C GLN A 327 6.42 35.46 44.33
N ARG A 328 7.01 35.94 43.23
CA ARG A 328 6.27 36.17 41.99
C ARG A 328 5.83 34.84 41.40
N THR A 329 4.65 34.39 41.79
CA THR A 329 3.91 33.33 41.12
C THR A 329 3.49 33.87 39.75
N ILE A 330 4.16 33.42 38.69
CA ILE A 330 3.79 33.79 37.31
C ILE A 330 2.38 33.26 37.06
N ARG A 331 1.42 34.17 36.82
CA ARG A 331 0.01 33.82 36.66
C ARG A 331 -0.24 33.27 35.26
N ARG A 332 -1.13 32.28 35.16
CA ARG A 332 -1.49 31.59 33.93
C ARG A 332 -1.99 32.54 32.82
N GLU A 333 -2.59 33.67 33.23
CA GLU A 333 -3.02 34.74 32.33
C GLU A 333 -1.85 35.45 31.62
N GLU A 334 -0.71 35.63 32.30
CA GLU A 334 0.48 36.26 31.73
C GLU A 334 1.15 35.34 30.69
N ILE A 335 1.08 34.02 30.91
CA ILE A 335 1.55 33.01 29.94
C ILE A 335 0.63 33.00 28.70
N ALA A 336 -0.69 33.06 28.89
CA ALA A 336 -1.64 33.11 27.79
C ALA A 336 -1.44 34.36 26.91
N ALA A 337 -1.24 35.53 27.53
CA ALA A 337 -0.99 36.78 26.81
C ALA A 337 0.33 36.75 26.00
N LEU A 338 1.35 36.05 26.50
CA LEU A 338 2.62 35.83 25.79
C LEU A 338 2.45 34.91 24.58
N VAL A 339 1.65 33.86 24.71
CA VAL A 339 1.34 32.92 23.61
C VAL A 339 0.51 33.61 22.52
N ASP A 340 -0.50 34.39 22.89
CA ASP A 340 -1.34 35.12 21.93
C ASP A 340 -0.54 36.18 21.16
N LYS A 341 0.37 36.89 21.85
CA LYS A 341 1.28 37.84 21.21
C LYS A 341 2.21 37.17 20.21
N PHE A 342 2.72 35.99 20.54
CA PHE A 342 3.60 35.21 19.67
C PHE A 342 2.85 34.68 18.43
N LEU A 343 1.64 34.15 18.61
CA LEU A 343 0.81 33.64 17.51
C LEU A 343 0.37 34.77 16.56
N SER A 344 0.06 35.96 17.10
CA SER A 344 -0.31 37.13 16.30
C SER A 344 0.82 37.64 15.41
N GLN A 345 2.08 37.58 15.89
CA GLN A 345 3.26 37.93 15.09
C GLN A 345 3.52 36.93 13.95
N LYS A 346 3.35 35.63 14.21
CA LYS A 346 3.51 34.56 13.21
C LYS A 346 2.49 34.62 12.08
N ILE A 347 1.26 35.03 12.37
CA ILE A 347 0.19 35.18 11.37
C ILE A 347 0.45 36.40 10.48
N ALA A 348 1.02 37.48 11.03
CA ALA A 348 1.37 38.68 10.27
C ALA A 348 2.56 38.50 9.32
N GLU A 349 3.43 37.51 9.55
CA GLU A 349 4.65 37.25 8.77
C GLU A 349 4.46 36.21 7.63
N THR A 350 3.25 35.67 7.43
CA THR A 350 2.99 34.68 6.38
C THR A 350 2.50 35.37 5.08
N PRO A 351 3.22 35.32 3.95
CA PRO A 351 2.73 35.87 2.69
C PRO A 351 1.57 35.02 2.14
N MET A 352 0.53 35.67 1.60
CA MET A 352 -0.53 35.00 0.83
C MET A 352 0.05 34.46 -0.48
N SER A 353 -0.04 33.15 -0.69
CA SER A 353 0.22 32.52 -1.99
C SER A 353 -0.91 32.84 -2.96
N GLU A 354 -0.56 33.33 -4.13
CA GLU A 354 -1.46 33.61 -5.26
C GLU A 354 -2.13 32.33 -5.79
N THR A 355 -3.42 32.42 -6.07
CA THR A 355 -4.18 31.48 -6.92
C THR A 355 -3.79 31.64 -8.39
N PRO A 356 -3.56 30.57 -9.17
CA PRO A 356 -3.43 30.69 -10.62
C PRO A 356 -4.80 31.01 -11.25
N GLY A 357 -4.92 32.21 -11.79
CA GLY A 357 -6.04 32.62 -12.63
C GLY A 357 -5.99 31.96 -14.00
N SER A 358 -7.17 31.56 -14.47
CA SER A 358 -7.46 31.04 -15.81
C SER A 358 -7.03 32.00 -16.92
N SER A 359 -6.13 31.55 -17.79
CA SER A 359 -5.96 32.10 -19.14
C SER A 359 -6.55 31.12 -20.15
N GLY A 360 -7.69 31.50 -20.73
CA GLY A 360 -8.26 30.82 -21.88
C GLY A 360 -7.50 31.21 -23.15
N VAL A 361 -7.05 30.22 -23.91
CA VAL A 361 -6.75 30.36 -25.34
C VAL A 361 -7.75 29.48 -26.09
N SER A 362 -8.43 30.12 -27.04
CA SER A 362 -9.45 29.62 -27.93
C SER A 362 -8.90 28.67 -29.00
N ILE A 363 -9.67 27.62 -29.31
CA ILE A 363 -9.63 26.94 -30.60
C ILE A 363 -10.85 27.39 -31.40
N GLN A 364 -10.57 27.77 -32.65
CA GLN A 364 -11.53 28.13 -33.69
C GLN A 364 -12.55 27.02 -33.95
N ASN A 365 -13.80 27.40 -34.20
CA ASN A 365 -14.45 27.03 -35.44
C ASN A 365 -15.53 28.05 -35.79
N SER A 366 -15.48 28.47 -37.05
CA SER A 366 -16.38 29.36 -37.74
C SER A 366 -17.78 28.77 -37.87
N GLU A 367 -18.81 29.58 -37.64
CA GLU A 367 -19.93 29.76 -38.58
C GLU A 367 -20.78 30.98 -38.16
N THR A 368 -21.26 31.67 -39.18
CA THR A 368 -21.76 33.05 -39.19
C THR A 368 -23.26 33.19 -38.92
N SER A 369 -23.60 34.29 -38.21
CA SER A 369 -24.79 35.18 -38.32
C SER A 369 -26.18 34.57 -37.98
N VAL A 370 -27.22 35.26 -37.47
CA VAL A 370 -27.69 36.66 -37.46
C VAL A 370 -28.67 36.86 -36.27
N ALA A 371 -28.90 38.12 -35.86
CA ALA A 371 -30.08 38.71 -35.19
C ALA A 371 -30.27 38.47 -33.67
N ALA A 372 -30.09 39.46 -32.78
CA ALA A 372 -30.83 40.71 -32.53
C ALA A 372 -32.08 40.55 -31.62
N GLY A 373 -32.11 41.32 -30.52
CA GLY A 373 -33.37 41.77 -29.92
C GLY A 373 -33.47 41.79 -28.39
N ASN A 374 -33.54 43.03 -27.86
CA ASN A 374 -34.29 43.48 -26.66
C ASN A 374 -33.70 43.22 -25.26
N SER A 375 -33.24 44.24 -24.51
CA SER A 375 -33.97 45.33 -23.80
C SER A 375 -34.80 44.78 -22.61
N ILE A 376 -34.63 45.22 -21.35
CA ILE A 376 -35.10 46.45 -20.68
C ILE A 376 -34.56 46.35 -19.22
N GLN A 377 -33.75 47.30 -18.72
CA GLN A 377 -34.09 48.53 -17.99
C GLN A 377 -34.56 48.38 -16.51
N GLN A 378 -33.75 49.00 -15.63
CA GLN A 378 -34.13 49.88 -14.50
C GLN A 378 -34.82 49.26 -13.24
N THR A 379 -34.60 49.67 -11.99
CA THR A 379 -34.21 50.98 -11.38
C THR A 379 -33.83 50.84 -9.88
N THR A 380 -32.90 51.70 -9.45
CA THR A 380 -32.82 52.54 -8.20
C THR A 380 -32.58 51.99 -6.78
N ASN A 381 -31.44 52.46 -6.23
CA ASN A 381 -31.16 53.15 -4.96
C ASN A 381 -31.38 52.50 -3.58
N GLY A 382 -30.30 52.45 -2.79
CA GLY A 382 -30.35 52.37 -1.32
C GLY A 382 -29.00 52.15 -0.65
N ASN A 383 -28.38 53.23 -0.17
CA ASN A 383 -27.12 53.30 0.60
C ASN A 383 -27.21 52.51 1.93
N SER A 384 -26.25 51.63 2.24
CA SER A 384 -25.71 51.44 3.61
C SER A 384 -24.51 50.49 3.65
N ARG A 385 -23.61 50.79 4.60
CA ARG A 385 -22.27 50.24 4.82
C ARG A 385 -22.24 48.72 4.96
N ALA A 386 -21.32 48.07 4.24
CA ALA A 386 -21.04 46.64 4.35
C ALA A 386 -20.27 46.33 5.63
N GLU A 387 -20.91 45.61 6.55
CA GLU A 387 -20.29 44.92 7.68
C GLU A 387 -19.78 43.53 7.25
N SER A 388 -18.62 43.16 7.80
CA SER A 388 -17.93 41.88 7.63
C SER A 388 -18.72 40.71 8.25
N PRO A 389 -18.94 39.57 7.55
CA PRO A 389 -19.76 38.50 8.09
C PRO A 389 -18.91 37.34 8.61
N VAL A 390 -18.33 37.43 9.82
CA VAL A 390 -18.02 36.23 10.61
C VAL A 390 -18.14 36.55 12.11
N LYS A 391 -19.35 36.41 12.66
CA LYS A 391 -19.55 36.32 14.11
C LYS A 391 -19.45 34.85 14.52
N THR A 392 -18.40 34.51 15.26
CA THR A 392 -18.36 33.29 16.07
C THR A 392 -18.98 33.62 17.42
N ILE A 393 -20.15 33.07 17.74
CA ILE A 393 -20.70 33.08 19.09
C ILE A 393 -21.06 31.65 19.46
N ILE A 394 -20.36 31.15 20.46
CA ILE A 394 -20.68 29.97 21.27
C ILE A 394 -21.86 30.35 22.17
N HIS A 395 -22.90 29.52 22.26
CA HIS A 395 -23.62 29.39 23.52
C HIS A 395 -24.23 28.00 23.73
N GLU A 396 -24.27 27.69 25.02
CA GLU A 396 -24.59 26.47 25.72
C GLU A 396 -26.02 25.93 25.54
N LEU A 397 -26.14 24.67 25.97
CA LEU A 397 -27.35 23.84 26.02
C LEU A 397 -28.40 24.28 27.06
N ARG A 398 -29.66 24.30 26.62
CA ARG A 398 -30.95 23.89 27.26
C ARG A 398 -32.05 24.75 26.63
N GLY A 399 -33.22 24.30 26.20
CA GLY A 399 -33.90 23.01 26.16
C GLY A 399 -35.39 23.35 26.14
N GLU A 400 -36.13 22.97 25.09
CA GLU A 400 -37.61 22.91 25.13
C GLU A 400 -38.16 22.08 23.96
N ASN A 401 -39.17 21.28 24.28
CA ASN A 401 -39.83 20.29 23.45
C ASN A 401 -40.57 20.90 22.25
N GLN A 402 -40.55 20.24 21.10
CA GLN A 402 -41.76 19.99 20.30
C GLN A 402 -41.57 18.88 19.24
N THR A 403 -42.60 18.06 19.17
CA THR A 403 -42.79 16.81 18.42
C THR A 403 -42.94 17.00 16.92
N ASN A 404 -42.30 16.14 16.11
CA ASN A 404 -42.85 15.36 14.98
C ASN A 404 -41.84 15.12 13.83
N GLY A 405 -41.55 13.84 13.57
CA GLY A 405 -40.93 13.35 12.32
C GLY A 405 -39.41 13.17 12.34
N LEU A 406 -38.90 12.11 12.99
CA LEU A 406 -37.46 11.80 13.00
C LEU A 406 -36.99 11.29 11.62
N LYS A 407 -36.49 12.20 10.78
CA LYS A 407 -35.44 11.84 9.81
C LYS A 407 -34.13 11.69 10.59
N ALA A 408 -33.56 10.50 10.59
CA ALA A 408 -32.25 10.26 11.19
C ALA A 408 -31.20 11.17 10.52
N LYS A 409 -30.54 12.00 11.32
CA LYS A 409 -29.53 12.96 10.86
C LYS A 409 -28.17 12.25 10.75
N THR A 410 -27.53 12.33 9.59
CA THR A 410 -26.19 11.77 9.37
C THR A 410 -25.13 12.59 10.10
N VAL A 411 -24.01 11.96 10.44
CA VAL A 411 -22.86 12.62 11.07
C VAL A 411 -21.77 12.91 10.04
N ASP A 412 -21.09 14.05 10.17
CA ASP A 412 -20.04 14.45 9.24
C ASP A 412 -18.69 13.75 9.53
N PHE A 413 -18.45 13.36 10.80
CA PHE A 413 -17.21 12.74 11.25
C PHE A 413 -17.45 11.70 12.35
N VAL A 414 -16.68 10.60 12.34
CA VAL A 414 -16.72 9.53 13.35
C VAL A 414 -15.32 9.14 13.82
N SER A 415 -15.09 9.28 15.13
CA SER A 415 -13.90 8.79 15.83
C SER A 415 -14.13 7.43 16.51
N GLU A 416 -13.05 6.76 16.91
CA GLU A 416 -13.11 5.50 17.66
C GLU A 416 -13.90 5.64 18.97
N GLU A 417 -13.78 6.79 19.63
CA GLU A 417 -14.50 7.10 20.87
C GLU A 417 -16.01 7.24 20.64
N ASP A 418 -16.41 7.80 19.49
CA ASP A 418 -17.83 7.91 19.13
C ASP A 418 -18.46 6.54 18.91
N VAL A 419 -17.71 5.61 18.31
CA VAL A 419 -18.13 4.21 18.15
C VAL A 419 -18.24 3.52 19.50
N ARG A 420 -17.25 3.66 20.39
CA ARG A 420 -17.32 3.08 21.76
C ARG A 420 -18.56 3.57 22.51
N ARG A 421 -18.81 4.87 22.48
CA ARG A 421 -19.97 5.48 23.14
C ARG A 421 -21.29 4.99 22.55
N ALA A 422 -21.36 4.82 21.23
CA ALA A 422 -22.53 4.27 20.56
C ALA A 422 -22.77 2.80 20.92
N VAL A 423 -21.70 2.00 21.04
CA VAL A 423 -21.77 0.61 21.53
C VAL A 423 -22.29 0.55 22.96
N GLU A 424 -21.75 1.36 23.86
CA GLU A 424 -22.20 1.43 25.26
C GLU A 424 -23.66 1.89 25.39
N ALA A 425 -24.09 2.82 24.52
CA ALA A 425 -25.46 3.31 24.50
C ALA A 425 -26.44 2.42 23.69
N GLY A 426 -25.97 1.36 23.04
CA GLY A 426 -26.78 0.52 22.15
C GLY A 426 -27.38 1.29 20.95
N ALA A 427 -26.74 2.39 20.53
CA ALA A 427 -27.21 3.28 19.47
C ALA A 427 -26.50 3.02 18.14
N LYS A 428 -27.19 3.24 17.02
CA LYS A 428 -26.60 3.22 15.68
C LYS A 428 -26.09 4.61 15.30
N ILE A 429 -24.99 4.67 14.57
CA ILE A 429 -24.45 5.90 13.97
C ILE A 429 -24.88 5.95 12.51
N PHE A 430 -25.62 6.99 12.13
CA PHE A 430 -26.08 7.18 10.76
C PHE A 430 -25.01 7.88 9.92
N ILE A 431 -24.55 7.24 8.86
CA ILE A 431 -23.44 7.71 8.02
C ILE A 431 -23.89 7.83 6.55
N ASP A 432 -23.33 8.78 5.82
CA ASP A 432 -23.49 8.91 4.37
C ASP A 432 -22.14 8.83 3.65
N ALA A 433 -22.15 9.02 2.32
CA ALA A 433 -20.94 8.95 1.49
C ALA A 433 -19.90 10.05 1.79
N LYS A 434 -20.30 11.13 2.49
CA LYS A 434 -19.43 12.25 2.86
C LYS A 434 -18.91 12.13 4.29
N THR A 435 -19.48 11.25 5.11
CA THR A 435 -19.02 11.01 6.48
C THR A 435 -17.56 10.54 6.52
N ILE A 436 -16.71 11.29 7.21
CA ILE A 436 -15.30 10.95 7.42
C ILE A 436 -15.20 10.03 8.64
N ILE A 437 -14.77 8.79 8.43
CA ILE A 437 -14.63 7.78 9.49
C ILE A 437 -13.15 7.45 9.66
N THR A 438 -12.62 7.63 10.86
CA THR A 438 -11.24 7.25 11.18
C THR A 438 -11.03 5.73 11.00
N PRO A 439 -9.83 5.26 10.63
CA PRO A 439 -9.59 3.83 10.40
C PRO A 439 -10.01 2.95 11.59
N SER A 440 -9.65 3.33 12.81
CA SER A 440 -10.04 2.60 14.03
C SER A 440 -11.55 2.61 14.28
N ALA A 441 -12.25 3.71 13.98
CA ALA A 441 -13.71 3.77 14.09
C ALA A 441 -14.39 2.87 13.07
N ARG A 442 -13.86 2.80 11.84
CA ARG A 442 -14.38 1.94 10.79
C ARG A 442 -14.28 0.47 11.21
N ASP A 443 -13.10 0.06 11.65
CA ASP A 443 -12.84 -1.32 12.06
C ASP A 443 -13.72 -1.73 13.26
N LEU A 444 -13.78 -0.91 14.31
CA LEU A 444 -14.60 -1.18 15.50
C LEU A 444 -16.12 -1.14 15.20
N GLY A 445 -16.54 -0.20 14.35
CA GLY A 445 -17.95 0.01 14.03
C GLY A 445 -18.50 -1.03 13.07
N ASP A 446 -17.68 -1.53 12.13
CA ASP A 446 -18.06 -2.64 11.24
C ASP A 446 -18.15 -3.97 12.03
N GLU A 447 -17.22 -4.23 12.96
CA GLU A 447 -17.25 -5.43 13.83
C GLU A 447 -18.51 -5.49 14.71
N ARG A 448 -18.96 -4.33 15.20
CA ARG A 448 -20.12 -4.21 16.09
C ARG A 448 -21.41 -3.84 15.35
N GLU A 449 -21.38 -3.83 14.02
CA GLU A 449 -22.47 -3.42 13.13
C GLU A 449 -23.07 -2.04 13.46
N ILE A 450 -22.31 -1.11 14.03
CA ILE A 450 -22.82 0.15 14.60
C ILE A 450 -23.28 1.15 13.53
N PHE A 451 -22.77 1.06 12.30
CA PHE A 451 -23.09 1.99 11.23
C PHE A 451 -24.41 1.66 10.51
N ALA A 452 -25.27 2.67 10.36
CA ALA A 452 -26.46 2.62 9.52
C ALA A 452 -26.28 3.59 8.34
N LYS A 453 -26.19 3.07 7.13
CA LYS A 453 -26.04 3.88 5.91
C LYS A 453 -27.40 4.42 5.46
N ILE A 454 -27.50 5.72 5.22
CA ILE A 454 -28.71 6.38 4.68
C ILE A 454 -28.41 7.01 3.32
#